data_AF-A0AAF0XD02-F1
#
_entry.id   AF-A0AAF0XD02-F1
#
_cell.length_a   1.000
_cell.length_b   1.000
_cell.length_c   1.000
_cell.angle_alpha   90.00
_cell.angle_beta   90.00
_cell.angle_gamma   90.00
#
_symmetry.space_group_name_H-M   'P 1'
#
loop_
_entity.id
_entity.type
_entity.pdbx_description
1 polymer ?
#
loop_
_entity_poly.entity_id
_entity_poly.type
_entity_poly.pdbx_seq_one_letter_code
_entity_poly.pdbx_strand_id
1 'polypeptide(L)'
;MNMRIAKNIRGFRFYTREEEEEERFLGVSTKLSLSVDGNESGDDPWKIKKTLEQSDCDHLCRLMLRKDMVQNYIIKVWEDAGRIDEIAKVLDGQGEGVVVRVWDYERGKEYELKLKKLVSSQCYILAGAWSNKFVKERRLKKGDTIGLYWSTAKSRFVFSVRARAPAPGPNAAA
;
A
#
# COMPACT_ATOMS: atom_id res chain seq x y z
N MET A 1 17.16 -10.81 6.10
CA MET A 1 17.64 -9.55 6.71
C MET A 1 19.15 -9.49 6.53
N ASN A 2 19.71 -8.41 5.97
CA ASN A 2 21.14 -8.30 5.73
C ASN A 2 21.90 -8.30 7.09
N MET A 3 22.92 -9.15 7.25
CA MET A 3 23.65 -9.30 8.52
C MET A 3 24.30 -8.00 9.01
N ARG A 4 24.72 -7.12 8.07
CA ARG A 4 25.26 -5.79 8.40
C ARG A 4 24.17 -4.88 8.97
N ILE A 5 22.95 -4.96 8.42
CA ILE A 5 21.79 -4.22 8.92
C ILE A 5 21.38 -4.73 10.31
N ALA A 6 21.34 -6.05 10.53
CA ALA A 6 21.02 -6.63 11.84
C ALA A 6 22.04 -6.25 12.92
N LYS A 7 23.34 -6.20 12.58
CA LYS A 7 24.39 -5.74 13.48
C LYS A 7 24.22 -4.27 13.85
N ASN A 8 23.86 -3.42 12.88
CA ASN A 8 23.60 -2.00 13.13
C ASN A 8 22.35 -1.81 14.00
N ILE A 9 21.27 -2.58 13.75
CA ILE A 9 20.01 -2.50 14.53
C ILE A 9 20.22 -2.90 15.99
N ARG A 10 21.06 -3.92 16.26
CA ARG A 10 21.40 -4.32 17.65
C ARG A 10 22.09 -3.21 18.45
N GLY A 11 22.69 -2.22 17.81
CA GLY A 11 23.33 -1.07 18.46
C GLY A 11 22.40 0.09 18.74
N PHE A 12 21.12 0.03 18.34
CA PHE A 12 20.17 1.09 18.63
C PHE A 12 19.83 1.10 20.12
N ARG A 13 19.98 2.26 20.73
CA ARG A 13 19.51 2.52 22.08
C ARG A 13 17.98 2.61 22.04
N PHE A 14 17.31 1.89 22.92
CA PHE A 14 15.88 2.09 23.17
C PHE A 14 15.76 3.23 24.19
N TYR A 15 15.19 4.36 23.76
CA TYR A 15 14.98 5.50 24.64
C TYR A 15 13.72 5.27 25.46
N THR A 16 13.81 5.62 26.73
CA THR A 16 12.63 5.84 27.57
C THR A 16 11.96 7.16 27.16
N ARG A 17 10.67 7.29 27.49
CA ARG A 17 9.92 8.51 27.20
C ARG A 17 10.53 9.76 27.86
N GLU A 18 11.09 9.60 29.06
CA GLU A 18 11.72 10.66 29.83
C GLU A 18 12.99 11.18 29.13
N GLU A 19 13.85 10.29 28.64
CA GLU A 19 15.04 10.66 27.86
C GLU A 19 14.67 11.41 26.56
N GLU A 20 13.57 11.03 25.90
CA GLU A 20 13.08 11.73 24.69
C GLU A 20 12.55 13.14 25.00
N GLU A 21 11.89 13.32 26.14
CA GLU A 21 11.38 14.61 26.59
C GLU A 21 12.52 15.55 27.01
N GLU A 22 13.57 15.01 27.63
CA GLU A 22 14.79 15.76 28.00
C GLU A 22 15.57 16.25 26.77
N GLU A 23 15.82 15.40 25.76
CA GLU A 23 16.49 15.83 24.53
C GLU A 23 15.70 16.94 23.83
N ARG A 24 14.37 16.80 23.75
CA ARG A 24 13.48 17.82 23.18
C ARG A 24 13.57 19.13 23.94
N PHE A 25 13.63 19.07 25.28
CA PHE A 25 13.80 20.26 26.12
C PHE A 25 15.13 20.97 25.83
N LEU A 26 16.19 20.21 25.54
CA LEU A 26 17.51 20.72 25.16
C LEU A 26 17.60 21.15 23.68
N GLY A 27 16.51 21.05 22.92
CA GLY A 27 16.45 21.44 21.51
C GLY A 27 17.19 20.49 20.56
N VAL A 28 17.45 19.25 20.99
CA VAL A 28 18.11 18.21 20.19
C VAL A 28 17.25 16.96 20.08
N SER A 29 17.52 16.10 19.11
CA SER A 29 16.91 14.76 19.03
C SER A 29 17.89 13.80 18.38
N THR A 30 18.28 12.76 19.11
CA THR A 30 19.16 11.70 18.60
C THR A 30 18.41 10.42 18.23
N LYS A 31 17.07 10.42 18.41
CA LYS A 31 16.17 9.34 18.01
C LYS A 31 16.23 9.09 16.51
N LEU A 32 16.86 8.00 16.11
CA LEU A 32 16.94 7.55 14.73
C LEU A 32 15.79 6.57 14.44
N SER A 33 14.84 6.97 13.59
CA SER A 33 13.72 6.13 13.17
C SER A 33 14.09 5.35 11.90
N LEU A 34 13.80 4.04 11.89
CA LEU A 34 13.95 3.23 10.68
C LEU A 34 12.68 3.33 9.85
N SER A 35 12.73 4.12 8.79
CA SER A 35 11.66 4.15 7.79
C SER A 35 11.83 2.98 6.82
N VAL A 36 10.86 2.07 6.83
CA VAL A 36 10.73 1.11 5.73
C VAL A 36 10.21 1.91 4.53
N ASP A 37 11.02 2.02 3.48
CA ASP A 37 10.71 2.72 2.22
C ASP A 37 10.72 4.27 2.25
N GLY A 38 11.59 4.89 3.08
CA GLY A 38 11.94 6.31 2.91
C GLY A 38 10.92 7.33 3.41
N ASN A 39 9.94 6.90 4.23
CA ASN A 39 9.03 7.83 4.90
C ASN A 39 9.73 8.40 6.15
N GLU A 40 10.46 9.50 5.99
CA GLU A 40 11.33 10.12 7.00
C GLU A 40 10.59 10.57 8.29
N SER A 41 9.27 10.71 8.25
CA SER A 41 8.50 11.38 9.31
C SER A 41 7.94 10.47 10.42
N GLY A 42 8.19 9.15 10.40
CA GLY A 42 7.46 8.23 11.31
C GLY A 42 5.95 8.18 11.03
N ASP A 43 5.52 8.75 9.91
CA ASP A 43 4.14 8.75 9.45
C ASP A 43 3.68 7.34 9.07
N ASP A 44 2.36 7.17 9.04
CA ASP A 44 1.74 5.97 8.50
C ASP A 44 2.26 5.69 7.06
N PRO A 45 2.91 4.53 6.81
CA PRO A 45 3.41 4.19 5.48
C PRO A 45 2.28 3.91 4.48
N TRP A 46 1.06 3.60 4.94
CA TRP A 46 -0.10 3.27 4.10
C TRP A 46 -0.70 4.54 3.49
N LYS A 47 0.02 5.17 2.55
CA LYS A 47 -0.39 6.41 1.88
C LYS A 47 -1.71 6.27 1.09
N ILE A 48 -2.03 5.06 0.65
CA ILE A 48 -3.30 4.71 0.01
C ILE A 48 -4.08 3.81 0.96
N LYS A 49 -5.10 4.37 1.62
CA LYS A 49 -6.06 3.61 2.43
C LYS A 49 -7.38 3.50 1.69
N LYS A 50 -7.97 2.30 1.72
CA LYS A 50 -9.28 2.07 1.12
C LYS A 50 -10.11 1.10 1.96
N THR A 51 -11.35 1.49 2.23
CA THR A 51 -12.38 0.55 2.66
C THR A 51 -12.99 -0.09 1.42
N LEU A 52 -12.99 -1.42 1.38
CA LEU A 52 -13.44 -2.17 0.22
C LEU A 52 -14.95 -2.02 0.03
N GLU A 53 -15.33 -1.67 -1.17
CA GLU A 53 -16.72 -1.59 -1.60
C GLU A 53 -17.14 -2.92 -2.26
N GLN A 54 -18.43 -3.03 -2.57
CA GLN A 54 -18.94 -4.22 -3.25
C GLN A 54 -18.23 -4.46 -4.59
N SER A 55 -17.97 -3.40 -5.35
CA SER A 55 -17.27 -3.44 -6.64
C SER A 55 -15.83 -3.97 -6.58
N ASP A 56 -15.19 -3.92 -5.41
CA ASP A 56 -13.84 -4.45 -5.22
C ASP A 56 -13.83 -5.97 -4.98
N CYS A 57 -14.99 -6.52 -4.61
CA CYS A 57 -15.15 -7.91 -4.17
C CYS A 57 -16.20 -8.68 -5.00
N ASP A 58 -16.90 -8.03 -5.93
CA ASP A 58 -17.95 -8.62 -6.75
C ASP A 58 -17.40 -9.45 -7.91
N HIS A 59 -18.26 -9.90 -8.83
CA HIS A 59 -17.88 -10.68 -10.00
C HIS A 59 -16.80 -10.02 -10.90
N LEU A 60 -16.67 -8.69 -10.91
CA LEU A 60 -15.62 -8.00 -11.64
C LEU A 60 -14.28 -8.07 -10.91
N CYS A 61 -14.30 -8.28 -9.59
CA CYS A 61 -13.13 -8.48 -8.73
C CYS A 61 -11.94 -7.58 -9.11
N ARG A 62 -12.16 -6.27 -9.15
CA ARG A 62 -11.13 -5.28 -9.49
C ARG A 62 -11.03 -4.27 -8.37
N LEU A 63 -9.85 -4.06 -7.82
CA LEU A 63 -9.66 -3.04 -6.79
C LEU A 63 -9.66 -1.66 -7.44
N MET A 64 -10.68 -0.87 -7.17
CA MET A 64 -10.74 0.51 -7.65
C MET A 64 -9.92 1.43 -6.73
N LEU A 65 -9.04 2.24 -7.28
CA LEU A 65 -8.25 3.22 -6.54
C LEU A 65 -8.66 4.62 -6.97
N ARG A 66 -8.76 5.53 -5.99
CA ARG A 66 -9.10 6.92 -6.26
C ARG A 66 -8.02 7.58 -7.11
N LYS A 67 -8.45 8.46 -8.01
CA LYS A 67 -7.59 9.14 -8.98
C LYS A 67 -6.45 9.91 -8.31
N ASP A 68 -6.77 10.73 -7.32
CA ASP A 68 -5.84 11.55 -6.54
C ASP A 68 -4.75 10.72 -5.88
N MET A 69 -5.13 9.58 -5.29
CA MET A 69 -4.20 8.66 -4.62
C MET A 69 -3.20 8.06 -5.60
N VAL A 70 -3.64 7.59 -6.76
CA VAL A 70 -2.74 7.01 -7.76
C VAL A 70 -1.88 8.09 -8.43
N GLN A 71 -2.44 9.26 -8.74
CA GLN A 71 -1.67 10.35 -9.32
C GLN A 71 -0.55 10.81 -8.38
N ASN A 72 -0.86 11.03 -7.10
CA ASN A 72 0.10 11.57 -6.15
C ASN A 72 1.16 10.55 -5.71
N TYR A 73 0.77 9.29 -5.46
CA TYR A 73 1.66 8.33 -4.83
C TYR A 73 2.26 7.31 -5.80
N ILE A 74 1.80 7.26 -7.06
CA ILE A 74 2.29 6.32 -8.08
C ILE A 74 2.78 7.08 -9.31
N ILE A 75 1.93 7.87 -9.95
CA ILE A 75 2.29 8.53 -11.22
C ILE A 75 3.43 9.52 -11.01
N LYS A 76 3.35 10.44 -10.04
CA LYS A 76 4.46 11.36 -9.74
C LYS A 76 5.78 10.62 -9.46
N VAL A 77 5.70 9.55 -8.66
CA VAL A 77 6.86 8.72 -8.34
C VAL A 77 7.45 8.05 -9.59
N TRP A 78 6.61 7.65 -10.54
CA TRP A 78 7.04 7.09 -11.83
C TRP A 78 7.59 8.17 -12.77
N GLU A 79 7.05 9.39 -12.74
CA GLU A 79 7.55 10.55 -13.49
C GLU A 79 8.96 10.89 -13.03
N ASP A 80 9.17 11.02 -11.72
CA ASP A 80 10.48 11.28 -11.10
C ASP A 80 11.50 10.17 -11.43
N ALA A 81 11.02 8.94 -11.63
CA ALA A 81 11.83 7.79 -12.01
C ALA A 81 12.00 7.61 -13.54
N GLY A 82 11.47 8.52 -14.36
CA GLY A 82 11.58 8.46 -15.83
C GLY A 82 10.77 7.34 -16.50
N ARG A 83 9.75 6.78 -15.84
CA ARG A 83 8.92 5.66 -16.33
C ARG A 83 7.78 6.11 -17.24
N ILE A 84 8.13 6.92 -18.24
CA ILE A 84 7.16 7.64 -19.09
C ILE A 84 6.30 6.67 -19.92
N ASP A 85 6.89 5.60 -20.46
CA ASP A 85 6.16 4.60 -21.25
C ASP A 85 5.11 3.86 -20.42
N GLU A 86 5.42 3.53 -19.16
CA GLU A 86 4.46 2.88 -18.28
C GLU A 86 3.34 3.84 -17.86
N ILE A 87 3.65 5.10 -17.63
CA ILE A 87 2.63 6.13 -17.37
C ILE A 87 1.68 6.23 -18.56
N ALA A 88 2.20 6.34 -19.78
CA ALA A 88 1.39 6.40 -20.99
C ALA A 88 0.43 5.19 -21.11
N LYS A 89 0.94 3.97 -20.88
CA LYS A 89 0.12 2.74 -20.90
C LYS A 89 -0.94 2.71 -19.81
N VAL A 90 -0.66 3.24 -18.63
CA VAL A 90 -1.66 3.34 -17.55
C VAL A 90 -2.74 4.36 -17.90
N LEU A 91 -2.36 5.51 -18.46
CA LEU A 91 -3.24 6.64 -18.74
C LEU A 91 -4.13 6.44 -19.98
N ASP A 92 -3.65 5.69 -20.97
CA ASP A 92 -4.40 5.33 -22.18
C ASP A 92 -5.78 4.75 -21.84
N GLY A 93 -5.83 3.86 -20.85
CA GLY A 93 -7.08 3.32 -20.28
C GLY A 93 -7.89 2.42 -21.22
N GLN A 94 -7.48 2.26 -22.49
CA GLN A 94 -8.08 1.32 -23.43
C GLN A 94 -7.27 0.03 -23.55
N GLY A 95 -5.96 0.09 -23.34
CA GLY A 95 -5.06 -1.06 -23.35
C GLY A 95 -5.14 -1.97 -22.11
N GLU A 96 -4.21 -2.92 -22.05
CA GLU A 96 -4.11 -3.87 -20.94
C GLU A 96 -3.62 -3.24 -19.63
N GLY A 97 -3.06 -2.02 -19.69
CA GLY A 97 -2.40 -1.37 -18.57
C GLY A 97 -0.94 -1.80 -18.40
N VAL A 98 -0.44 -1.64 -17.18
CA VAL A 98 0.92 -2.01 -16.80
C VAL A 98 0.90 -3.11 -15.75
N VAL A 99 1.73 -4.13 -15.95
CA VAL A 99 1.95 -5.16 -14.93
C VAL A 99 2.72 -4.55 -13.76
N VAL A 100 2.16 -4.66 -12.57
CA VAL A 100 2.74 -4.20 -11.32
C VAL A 100 2.80 -5.35 -10.32
N ARG A 101 3.86 -5.36 -9.53
CA ARG A 101 4.03 -6.33 -8.44
C ARG A 101 3.37 -5.80 -7.17
N VAL A 102 2.74 -6.68 -6.43
CA VAL A 102 2.08 -6.40 -5.14
C VAL A 102 2.59 -7.40 -4.12
N TRP A 103 3.32 -6.91 -3.13
CA TRP A 103 3.79 -7.69 -1.99
C TRP A 103 2.75 -7.69 -0.88
N ASP A 104 2.24 -8.88 -0.60
CA ASP A 104 1.40 -9.16 0.56
C ASP A 104 2.29 -9.20 1.82
N TYR A 105 2.22 -8.16 2.65
CA TYR A 105 3.11 -7.99 3.79
C TYR A 105 2.98 -9.14 4.80
N GLU A 106 1.75 -9.53 5.15
CA GLU A 106 1.49 -10.53 6.18
C GLU A 106 1.64 -11.96 5.68
N ARG A 107 1.40 -12.23 4.38
CA ARG A 107 1.63 -13.57 3.80
C ARG A 107 3.07 -13.76 3.31
N GLY A 108 3.84 -12.69 3.18
CA GLY A 108 5.21 -12.73 2.67
C GLY A 108 5.29 -13.25 1.22
N LYS A 109 4.32 -12.87 0.37
CA LYS A 109 4.22 -13.35 -1.02
C LYS A 109 4.01 -12.19 -1.98
N GLU A 110 4.53 -12.35 -3.20
CA GLU A 110 4.37 -11.38 -4.28
C GLU A 110 3.39 -11.90 -5.33
N TYR A 111 2.61 -10.98 -5.88
CA TYR A 111 1.64 -11.27 -6.94
C TYR A 111 1.72 -10.19 -8.02
N GLU A 112 1.49 -10.58 -9.27
CA GLU A 112 1.39 -9.65 -10.40
C GLU A 112 -0.06 -9.26 -10.66
N LEU A 113 -0.30 -7.96 -10.76
CA LEU A 113 -1.59 -7.36 -11.08
C LEU A 113 -1.44 -6.40 -12.26
N LYS A 114 -2.55 -6.03 -12.89
CA LYS A 114 -2.59 -5.03 -13.96
C LYS A 114 -3.14 -3.72 -13.43
N LEU A 115 -2.32 -2.66 -13.47
CA LEU A 115 -2.73 -1.28 -13.17
C LEU A 115 -3.16 -0.57 -14.45
N LYS A 116 -4.38 -0.02 -14.47
CA LYS A 116 -4.85 0.82 -15.58
C LYS A 116 -5.88 1.85 -15.15
N LYS A 117 -6.02 2.91 -15.93
CA LYS A 117 -7.12 3.86 -15.81
C LYS A 117 -8.41 3.25 -16.36
N LEU A 118 -9.52 3.45 -15.67
CA LEU A 118 -10.85 3.09 -16.12
C LEU A 118 -11.55 4.34 -16.64
N VAL A 119 -11.64 4.49 -17.97
CA VAL A 119 -12.10 5.72 -18.64
C VAL A 119 -13.49 6.16 -18.18
N SER A 120 -14.42 5.21 -18.00
CA SER A 120 -15.81 5.50 -17.64
C SER A 120 -16.01 6.17 -16.28
N SER A 121 -15.09 5.94 -15.33
CA SER A 121 -15.18 6.49 -13.96
C SER A 121 -14.00 7.39 -13.59
N GLN A 122 -13.02 7.53 -14.50
CA GLN A 122 -11.75 8.24 -14.27
C GLN A 122 -10.96 7.76 -13.04
N CYS A 123 -11.30 6.60 -12.49
CA CYS A 123 -10.57 5.92 -11.43
C CYS A 123 -9.48 5.01 -12.03
N TYR A 124 -8.60 4.49 -11.18
CA TYR A 124 -7.66 3.45 -11.56
C TYR A 124 -8.11 2.11 -11.00
N ILE A 125 -7.69 1.03 -11.63
CA ILE A 125 -7.98 -0.32 -11.14
C ILE A 125 -6.71 -1.15 -11.06
N LEU A 126 -6.65 -2.01 -10.03
CA LEU A 126 -5.78 -3.17 -9.98
C LEU A 126 -6.60 -4.42 -10.26
N ALA A 127 -6.31 -5.08 -11.38
CA ALA A 127 -7.02 -6.27 -11.86
C ALA A 127 -6.08 -7.49 -11.98
N GLY A 128 -6.63 -8.63 -12.43
CA GLY A 128 -5.89 -9.87 -12.57
C GLY A 128 -5.93 -10.70 -11.30
N ALA A 129 -4.78 -10.89 -10.65
CA ALA A 129 -4.67 -11.74 -9.47
C ALA A 129 -5.43 -11.24 -8.23
N TRP A 130 -5.96 -10.00 -8.24
CA TRP A 130 -6.77 -9.44 -7.15
C TRP A 130 -7.91 -10.39 -6.72
N SER A 131 -8.68 -10.88 -7.68
CA SER A 131 -9.82 -11.77 -7.43
C SER A 131 -9.44 -13.03 -6.65
N ASN A 132 -8.44 -13.76 -7.14
CA ASN A 132 -8.12 -15.07 -6.61
C ASN A 132 -7.22 -14.96 -5.37
N LYS A 133 -6.18 -14.13 -5.44
CA LYS A 133 -5.11 -14.08 -4.42
C LYS A 133 -5.47 -13.20 -3.24
N PHE A 134 -6.27 -12.15 -3.46
CA PHE A 134 -6.64 -11.22 -2.40
C PHE A 134 -8.08 -11.45 -1.97
N VAL A 135 -9.07 -11.38 -2.87
CA VAL A 135 -10.48 -11.56 -2.46
C VAL A 135 -10.76 -12.98 -1.95
N LYS A 136 -10.48 -14.02 -2.75
CA LYS A 136 -10.78 -15.42 -2.37
C LYS A 136 -9.85 -15.96 -1.30
N GLU A 137 -8.54 -16.02 -1.56
CA GLU A 137 -7.58 -16.65 -0.63
C GLU A 137 -7.45 -15.89 0.69
N ARG A 138 -7.54 -14.56 0.66
CA ARG A 138 -7.42 -13.72 1.86
C ARG A 138 -8.76 -13.36 2.50
N ARG A 139 -9.85 -13.88 1.92
CA ARG A 139 -11.23 -13.69 2.35
C ARG A 139 -11.55 -12.21 2.58
N LEU A 140 -11.09 -11.35 1.66
CA LEU A 140 -11.45 -9.94 1.70
C LEU A 140 -12.92 -9.80 1.36
N LYS A 141 -13.61 -8.93 2.10
CA LYS A 141 -15.03 -8.65 1.91
C LYS A 141 -15.30 -7.16 1.99
N LYS A 142 -16.48 -6.76 1.50
CA LYS A 142 -16.98 -5.39 1.65
C LYS A 142 -16.85 -4.93 3.11
N GLY A 143 -16.30 -3.73 3.29
CA GLY A 143 -16.08 -3.11 4.59
C GLY A 143 -14.73 -3.45 5.26
N ASP A 144 -13.95 -4.40 4.74
CA ASP A 144 -12.55 -4.53 5.15
C ASP A 144 -11.76 -3.27 4.73
N THR A 145 -10.86 -2.78 5.57
CA THR A 145 -9.96 -1.68 5.24
C THR A 145 -8.59 -2.23 4.88
N ILE A 146 -8.06 -1.81 3.73
CA ILE A 146 -6.72 -2.15 3.25
C ILE A 146 -5.81 -0.93 3.24
N GLY A 147 -4.52 -1.21 3.32
CA GLY A 147 -3.44 -0.24 3.17
C GLY A 147 -2.56 -0.64 2.00
N LEU A 148 -2.18 0.36 1.21
CA LEU A 148 -1.28 0.25 0.08
C LEU A 148 -0.26 1.39 0.13
N TYR A 149 0.95 1.10 -0.29
CA TYR A 149 1.94 2.12 -0.68
C TYR A 149 2.86 1.57 -1.76
N TRP A 150 3.57 2.46 -2.43
CA TRP A 150 4.57 2.08 -3.43
C TRP A 150 5.97 2.13 -2.84
N SER A 151 6.65 0.98 -2.83
CA SER A 151 8.07 0.91 -2.50
C SER A 151 8.87 1.26 -3.74
N THR A 152 9.52 2.43 -3.74
CA THR A 152 10.44 2.86 -4.81
C THR A 152 11.63 1.92 -4.93
N ALA A 153 12.24 1.55 -3.79
CA ALA A 153 13.39 0.66 -3.72
C ALA A 153 13.14 -0.74 -4.30
N LYS A 154 11.90 -1.23 -4.23
CA LYS A 154 11.51 -2.54 -4.76
C LYS A 154 10.65 -2.46 -6.03
N SER A 155 10.29 -1.26 -6.47
CA SER A 155 9.41 -1.00 -7.60
C SER A 155 8.15 -1.87 -7.59
N ARG A 156 7.43 -1.84 -6.46
CA ARG A 156 6.21 -2.64 -6.22
C ARG A 156 5.27 -1.98 -5.24
N PHE A 157 4.00 -2.35 -5.28
CA PHE A 157 3.08 -2.08 -4.18
C PHE A 157 3.41 -2.98 -2.98
N VAL A 158 3.21 -2.45 -1.78
CA VAL A 158 3.11 -3.22 -0.55
C VAL A 158 1.68 -3.13 -0.06
N PHE A 159 1.09 -4.28 0.23
CA PHE A 159 -0.30 -4.44 0.62
C PHE A 159 -0.42 -4.99 2.03
N SER A 160 -1.44 -4.53 2.75
CA SER A 160 -1.86 -5.13 4.00
C SER A 160 -3.33 -4.89 4.31
N VAL A 161 -3.92 -5.79 5.11
CA VAL A 161 -5.23 -5.56 5.73
C VAL A 161 -5.06 -4.78 7.03
N ARG A 162 -5.77 -3.65 7.13
CA ARG A 162 -5.66 -2.70 8.25
C ARG A 162 -6.78 -2.87 9.26
N ALA A 163 -7.98 -3.20 8.79
CA ALA A 163 -9.11 -3.54 9.64
C ALA A 163 -10.02 -4.54 8.91
N ARG A 164 -10.67 -5.43 9.67
CA ARG A 164 -11.70 -6.31 9.13
C ARG A 164 -13.08 -5.68 9.32
N ALA A 165 -13.96 -5.89 8.35
CA ALA A 165 -15.35 -5.52 8.46
C ALA A 165 -15.94 -6.20 9.71
N PRO A 166 -16.75 -5.46 10.50
CA PRO A 166 -17.42 -6.03 11.66
C PRO A 166 -18.21 -7.27 11.26
N ALA A 167 -18.34 -8.21 12.20
CA ALA A 167 -19.21 -9.36 11.99
C ALA A 167 -20.63 -8.84 11.71
N PRO A 168 -21.36 -9.44 10.75
CA PRO A 168 -22.78 -9.14 10.62
C PRO A 168 -23.43 -9.40 11.98
N GLY A 169 -24.12 -8.38 12.51
CA GLY A 169 -24.83 -8.52 13.78
C GLY A 169 -25.86 -9.65 13.70
N PRO A 170 -26.28 -10.20 14.85
CA PRO A 170 -27.16 -11.38 14.90
C PRO A 170 -28.50 -11.23 14.16
N ASN A 171 -28.89 -10.01 13.76
CA ASN A 171 -30.18 -9.72 13.11
C ASN A 171 -30.13 -9.57 11.57
N ALA A 172 -29.03 -9.90 10.91
CA ALA A 172 -28.92 -9.77 9.44
C ALA A 172 -29.34 -11.03 8.66
N ALA A 173 -29.91 -12.04 9.33
CA ALA A 173 -30.54 -13.20 8.69
C ALA A 173 -32.06 -13.11 8.86
N ALA A 174 -32.72 -12.40 7.96
CA ALA A 174 -34.15 -12.46 7.72
C ALA A 174 -34.40 -12.38 6.21
#